data_AF-A0A212FIP0-F1
#
_entry.id   AF-A0A212FIP0-F1
#
_cell.length_a   1.000
_cell.length_b   1.000
_cell.length_c   1.000
_cell.angle_alpha   90.00
_cell.angle_beta   90.00
_cell.angle_gamma   90.00
#
_symmetry.space_group_name_H-M   'P 1'
#
loop_
_entity.id
_entity.type
_entity.pdbx_description
1 polymer ?
#
loop_
_entity_poly.entity_id
_entity_poly.type
_entity_poly.pdbx_seq_one_letter_code
_entity_poly.pdbx_strand_id
1 'polypeptide(L)'
;MVDYYIYAKDCSDSINKAEYYYSNHLKTLEQFKYDVERIKEQSNDQLPTRQFKILYLHWSDVCWEVNENKVELKNHTSDNVSGLSNVCISERRDPGCLIRHLRKNYTIFENDRIKLLHIVTNGMISRERIDECLELNKDIDYETVVLHAFEEDSEKIDLSVAAPFFKGRCFVYYNNELCDSTDISKEFDYDKINSDNFAVEMQQLGSYIKLKFINKFKRDADVWREIEKLVNLRNRMLRELSENTPKCPFFERMEEKERKILMRTFDVNKYKNYISMAYVMKTDAEKYVAALVDYIKSNRKSCSLHVLKFDSKVSESAEEKQIYDADSTDDEECDLVLMDDEDSCLDNLSLSGDSSKRLTTKSQNAASNLQA
;
A
#
# COMPACT_ATOMS: atom_id res chain seq x y z
N MET A 1 -11.18 5.69 -33.48
CA MET A 1 -10.43 5.21 -32.31
C MET A 1 -9.77 6.42 -31.70
N VAL A 2 -10.08 6.68 -30.43
CA VAL A 2 -9.59 7.84 -29.71
C VAL A 2 -8.79 7.39 -28.50
N ASP A 3 -7.61 7.98 -28.35
CA ASP A 3 -6.81 7.89 -27.13
C ASP A 3 -7.12 9.13 -26.26
N TYR A 4 -7.74 8.88 -25.12
CA TYR A 4 -8.15 9.91 -24.16
C TYR A 4 -7.09 10.12 -23.08
N TYR A 5 -6.81 11.40 -22.81
CA TYR A 5 -5.98 11.86 -21.70
C TYR A 5 -6.83 12.77 -20.83
N ILE A 6 -7.03 12.39 -19.58
CA ILE A 6 -8.03 13.01 -18.70
C ILE A 6 -7.34 13.58 -17.47
N TYR A 7 -7.61 14.85 -17.19
CA TYR A 7 -7.29 15.51 -15.93
C TYR A 7 -8.58 15.76 -15.15
N ALA A 8 -8.78 15.04 -14.06
CA ALA A 8 -9.98 15.09 -13.23
C ALA A 8 -9.69 15.74 -11.88
N LYS A 9 -10.16 16.98 -11.70
CA LYS A 9 -9.96 17.80 -10.49
C LYS A 9 -11.18 17.70 -9.57
N ASP A 10 -10.96 17.33 -8.32
CA ASP A 10 -11.96 17.38 -7.26
C ASP A 10 -12.41 18.83 -7.09
N CYS A 11 -13.73 19.04 -7.08
CA CYS A 11 -14.41 20.32 -6.88
C CYS A 11 -15.37 20.34 -5.67
N SER A 12 -15.30 19.34 -4.79
CA SER A 12 -16.15 19.21 -3.59
C SER A 12 -15.85 20.28 -2.53
N ASP A 13 -16.79 20.54 -1.61
CA ASP A 13 -16.67 21.61 -0.61
C ASP A 13 -15.41 21.53 0.26
N SER A 14 -14.82 20.34 0.42
CA SER A 14 -13.60 20.16 1.23
C SER A 14 -12.39 20.91 0.67
N ILE A 15 -12.39 21.28 -0.61
CA ILE A 15 -11.35 22.13 -1.18
C ILE A 15 -11.65 23.63 -0.99
N ASN A 16 -12.84 24.00 -0.50
CA ASN A 16 -13.20 25.39 -0.27
C ASN A 16 -12.27 25.96 0.83
N LYS A 17 -11.54 27.04 0.49
CA LYS A 17 -10.49 27.63 1.33
C LYS A 17 -9.29 26.72 1.65
N ALA A 18 -9.13 25.59 0.95
CA ALA A 18 -7.93 24.75 1.09
C ALA A 18 -6.74 25.39 0.35
N GLU A 19 -6.10 26.38 0.98
CA GLU A 19 -4.99 27.13 0.39
C GLU A 19 -3.85 26.23 -0.07
N TYR A 20 -3.55 25.18 0.71
CA TYR A 20 -2.53 24.19 0.36
C TYR A 20 -2.86 23.45 -0.94
N TYR A 21 -4.10 23.00 -1.10
CA TYR A 21 -4.58 22.36 -2.34
C TYR A 21 -4.44 23.31 -3.53
N TYR A 22 -4.93 24.55 -3.40
CA TYR A 22 -4.88 25.52 -4.51
C TYR A 22 -3.47 25.97 -4.87
N SER A 23 -2.57 26.07 -3.90
CA SER A 23 -1.18 26.48 -4.16
C SER A 23 -0.40 25.41 -4.91
N ASN A 24 -0.84 24.14 -4.81
CA ASN A 24 -0.14 23.01 -5.43
C ASN A 24 -0.83 22.42 -6.66
N HIS A 25 -2.15 22.61 -6.85
CA HIS A 25 -2.86 21.98 -7.97
C HIS A 25 -2.39 22.44 -9.36
N LEU A 26 -1.88 23.67 -9.52
CA LEU A 26 -1.38 24.14 -10.81
C LEU A 26 -0.18 23.31 -11.28
N LYS A 27 0.68 22.87 -10.34
CA LYS A 27 1.82 22.00 -10.64
C LYS A 27 1.38 20.65 -11.21
N THR A 28 0.22 20.14 -10.79
CA THR A 28 -0.28 18.85 -11.31
C THR A 28 -0.85 18.98 -12.72
N LEU A 29 -1.39 20.15 -13.08
CA LEU A 29 -1.82 20.44 -14.45
C LEU A 29 -0.62 20.53 -15.39
N GLU A 30 0.48 21.17 -14.96
CA GLU A 30 1.74 21.20 -15.70
C GLU A 30 2.32 19.79 -15.86
N GLN A 31 2.34 19.00 -14.79
CA GLN A 31 2.77 17.60 -14.81
C GLN A 31 1.93 16.76 -15.79
N PHE A 32 0.60 16.93 -15.77
CA PHE A 32 -0.30 16.26 -16.71
C PHE A 32 0.04 16.60 -18.17
N LYS A 33 0.23 17.88 -18.50
CA LYS A 33 0.62 18.29 -19.86
C LYS A 33 1.95 17.66 -20.28
N TYR A 34 2.94 17.65 -19.39
CA TYR A 34 4.21 16.99 -19.64
C TYR A 34 4.07 15.47 -19.88
N ASP A 35 3.27 14.79 -19.06
CA ASP A 35 3.04 13.36 -19.19
C ASP A 35 2.30 13.02 -20.49
N VAL A 36 1.34 13.85 -20.92
CA VAL A 36 0.64 13.71 -22.21
C VAL A 36 1.62 13.78 -23.37
N GLU A 37 2.47 14.81 -23.41
CA GLU A 37 3.45 14.97 -24.51
C GLU A 37 4.46 13.81 -24.52
N ARG A 38 4.98 13.41 -23.36
CA ARG A 38 5.88 12.25 -23.25
C ARG A 38 5.25 10.96 -23.78
N ILE A 39 3.96 10.72 -23.48
CA ILE A 39 3.26 9.52 -23.97
C ILE A 39 3.03 9.60 -25.49
N LYS A 40 2.70 10.78 -26.03
CA LYS A 40 2.54 10.96 -27.48
C LYS A 40 3.85 10.72 -28.21
N GLU A 41 4.96 11.25 -27.72
CA GLU A 41 6.30 11.03 -28.27
C GLU A 41 6.65 9.54 -28.33
N GLN A 42 6.37 8.80 -27.26
CA GLN A 42 6.59 7.34 -27.21
C GLN A 42 5.64 6.55 -28.14
N SER A 43 4.49 7.13 -28.49
CA SER A 43 3.45 6.48 -29.30
C SER A 43 3.57 6.77 -30.80
N ASN A 44 4.36 7.78 -31.20
CA ASN A 44 4.55 8.19 -32.59
C ASN A 44 5.14 7.10 -33.50
N ASP A 45 5.70 6.04 -32.92
CA ASP A 45 6.28 4.92 -33.66
C ASP A 45 5.29 3.80 -34.01
N GLN A 46 4.04 3.80 -33.50
CA GLN A 46 3.20 2.59 -33.56
C GLN A 46 1.89 2.63 -34.35
N LEU A 47 1.15 3.73 -34.54
CA LEU A 47 -0.03 3.70 -35.43
C LEU A 47 -0.50 5.10 -35.91
N PRO A 48 -0.47 5.42 -37.22
CA PRO A 48 -0.86 6.74 -37.76
C PRO A 48 -2.37 7.04 -37.76
N THR A 49 -3.21 6.20 -37.13
CA THR A 49 -4.67 6.22 -37.32
C THR A 49 -5.48 6.60 -36.06
N ARG A 50 -4.83 6.84 -34.91
CA ARG A 50 -5.53 7.19 -33.66
C ARG A 50 -5.60 8.71 -33.46
N GLN A 51 -6.77 9.19 -33.06
CA GLN A 51 -6.95 10.59 -32.64
C GLN A 51 -6.62 10.71 -31.16
N PHE A 52 -5.99 11.83 -30.77
CA PHE A 52 -5.71 12.13 -29.38
C PHE A 52 -6.70 13.18 -28.87
N LYS A 53 -7.34 12.94 -27.72
CA LYS A 53 -8.23 13.91 -27.09
C LYS A 53 -7.82 14.18 -25.64
N ILE A 54 -7.54 15.44 -25.33
CA ILE A 54 -7.30 15.90 -23.97
C ILE A 54 -8.64 16.38 -23.39
N LEU A 55 -8.94 15.95 -22.16
CA LEU A 55 -10.17 16.27 -21.45
C LEU A 55 -9.83 16.81 -20.06
N TYR A 56 -10.52 17.87 -19.68
CA TYR A 56 -10.46 18.42 -18.33
C TYR A 56 -11.82 18.26 -17.68
N LEU A 57 -11.86 17.59 -16.53
CA LEU A 57 -13.08 17.28 -15.81
C LEU A 57 -13.03 17.89 -14.41
N HIS A 58 -14.15 18.49 -13.99
CA HIS A 58 -14.44 18.73 -12.58
C HIS A 58 -15.33 17.60 -12.07
N TRP A 59 -15.09 17.14 -10.84
CA TRP A 59 -15.89 16.09 -10.23
C TRP A 59 -16.12 16.34 -8.72
N SER A 60 -17.34 16.07 -8.27
CA SER A 60 -17.76 16.07 -6.86
C SER A 60 -18.85 15.00 -6.68
N ASP A 61 -20.11 15.38 -6.59
CA ASP A 61 -21.29 14.52 -6.71
C ASP A 61 -21.79 14.41 -8.16
N VAL A 62 -21.40 15.37 -9.00
CA VAL A 62 -21.59 15.38 -10.45
C VAL A 62 -20.24 15.58 -11.14
N CYS A 63 -20.12 15.10 -12.37
CA CYS A 63 -18.91 15.25 -13.19
C CYS A 63 -19.25 15.93 -14.51
N TRP A 64 -18.43 16.90 -14.92
CA TRP A 64 -18.63 17.65 -16.16
C TRP A 64 -17.29 18.09 -16.77
N GLU A 65 -17.31 18.27 -18.10
CA GLU A 65 -16.18 18.75 -18.87
C GLU A 65 -16.04 20.27 -18.73
N VAL A 66 -14.81 20.75 -18.57
CA VAL A 66 -14.46 22.16 -18.49
C VAL A 66 -13.36 22.50 -19.49
N ASN A 67 -13.26 23.78 -19.83
CA ASN A 67 -12.10 24.27 -20.56
C ASN A 67 -10.89 24.34 -19.63
N GLU A 68 -9.68 24.20 -20.18
CA GLU A 68 -8.41 24.29 -19.46
C GLU A 68 -8.33 25.52 -18.54
N ASN A 69 -8.67 26.71 -19.07
CA ASN A 69 -8.64 27.97 -18.31
C ASN A 69 -9.56 27.96 -17.07
N LYS A 70 -10.60 27.10 -17.05
CA LYS A 70 -11.51 26.97 -15.91
C LYS A 70 -10.99 25.98 -14.87
N VAL A 71 -10.05 25.12 -15.22
CA VAL A 71 -9.35 24.22 -14.28
C VAL A 71 -8.45 25.04 -13.34
N GLU A 72 -7.83 26.09 -13.87
CA GLU A 72 -6.93 26.98 -13.14
C GLU A 72 -7.65 27.92 -12.16
N LEU A 73 -8.97 28.12 -12.33
CA LEU A 73 -9.73 28.96 -11.41
C LEU A 73 -9.80 28.31 -10.02
N LYS A 74 -9.51 29.14 -9.00
CA LYS A 74 -9.86 28.84 -7.61
C LYS A 74 -11.39 28.87 -7.50
N ASN A 75 -11.99 27.88 -6.85
CA ASN A 75 -13.41 27.92 -6.49
C ASN A 75 -13.58 28.91 -5.32
N HIS A 76 -13.47 30.21 -5.60
CA HIS A 76 -13.88 31.23 -4.66
C HIS A 76 -15.38 31.42 -4.82
N THR A 77 -16.16 30.90 -3.88
CA THR A 77 -17.47 31.49 -3.57
C THR A 77 -17.22 32.87 -3.00
N SER A 78 -17.01 33.85 -3.86
CA SER A 78 -17.30 35.24 -3.51
C SER A 78 -18.75 35.48 -3.89
N ASP A 79 -19.52 36.04 -2.95
CA ASP A 79 -20.95 36.36 -3.06
C ASP A 79 -21.31 37.35 -4.20
N ASN A 80 -20.41 37.60 -5.16
CA ASN A 80 -20.56 38.60 -6.21
C ASN A 80 -20.33 38.08 -7.64
N VAL A 81 -20.22 36.76 -7.88
CA VAL A 81 -20.17 36.23 -9.26
C VAL A 81 -21.54 35.71 -9.68
N SER A 82 -22.40 36.62 -10.15
CA SER A 82 -23.72 36.35 -10.74
C SER A 82 -23.69 35.58 -12.08
N GLY A 83 -22.55 34.98 -12.45
CA GLY A 83 -22.35 34.23 -13.69
C GLY A 83 -21.99 32.74 -13.52
N LEU A 84 -21.90 32.23 -12.29
CA LEU A 84 -21.57 30.83 -11.98
C LEU A 84 -22.71 30.13 -11.22
N SER A 85 -23.96 30.39 -11.60
CA SER A 85 -25.16 29.77 -11.01
C SER A 85 -25.24 28.24 -11.13
N ASN A 86 -24.24 27.58 -11.72
CA ASN A 86 -24.24 26.15 -12.03
C ASN A 86 -23.00 25.42 -11.49
N VAL A 87 -22.17 26.04 -10.64
CA VAL A 87 -21.15 25.28 -9.92
C VAL A 87 -21.85 24.62 -8.74
N CYS A 88 -22.30 23.37 -8.93
CA CYS A 88 -22.71 22.51 -7.83
C CYS A 88 -21.46 22.17 -7.01
N ILE A 89 -21.09 23.09 -6.12
CA ILE A 89 -20.20 22.76 -5.00
C ILE A 89 -21.07 21.89 -4.09
N SER A 90 -20.67 20.64 -3.97
CA SER A 90 -21.35 19.64 -3.17
C SER A 90 -20.40 19.17 -2.11
N GLU A 91 -20.91 19.04 -0.88
CA GLU A 91 -20.18 18.47 0.24
C GLU A 91 -19.70 17.04 -0.05
N ARG A 92 -20.35 16.36 -1.02
CA ARG A 92 -20.13 14.94 -1.27
C ARG A 92 -19.07 14.71 -2.34
N ARG A 93 -18.03 13.97 -1.95
CA ARG A 93 -17.06 13.35 -2.84
C ARG A 93 -17.59 12.00 -3.32
N ASP A 94 -17.92 11.87 -4.60
CA ASP A 94 -18.42 10.63 -5.21
C ASP A 94 -17.65 10.32 -6.51
N PRO A 95 -16.54 9.56 -6.44
CA PRO A 95 -15.81 9.14 -7.64
C PRO A 95 -16.65 8.32 -8.62
N GLY A 96 -17.80 7.78 -8.17
CA GLY A 96 -18.78 7.13 -9.03
C GLY A 96 -19.39 8.09 -10.07
N CYS A 97 -19.45 9.39 -9.81
CA CYS A 97 -19.90 10.36 -10.82
C CYS A 97 -18.90 10.45 -11.98
N LEU A 98 -17.59 10.44 -11.68
CA LEU A 98 -16.51 10.40 -12.66
C LEU A 98 -16.62 9.11 -13.49
N ILE A 99 -16.73 7.95 -12.85
CA ILE A 99 -16.85 6.65 -13.54
C ILE A 99 -18.06 6.63 -14.49
N ARG A 100 -19.24 7.07 -14.01
CA ARG A 100 -20.45 7.13 -14.84
C ARG A 100 -20.28 8.08 -16.02
N HIS A 101 -19.62 9.22 -15.82
CA HIS A 101 -19.33 10.18 -16.88
C HIS A 101 -18.37 9.61 -17.93
N LEU A 102 -17.30 8.94 -17.50
CA LEU A 102 -16.36 8.27 -18.39
C LEU A 102 -17.06 7.20 -19.23
N ARG A 103 -17.86 6.35 -18.58
CA ARG A 103 -18.62 5.28 -19.24
C ARG A 103 -19.58 5.81 -20.29
N LYS A 104 -20.30 6.88 -19.96
CA LYS A 104 -21.33 7.47 -20.84
C LYS A 104 -20.73 8.16 -22.06
N ASN A 105 -19.57 8.79 -21.92
CA ASN A 105 -19.07 9.73 -22.94
C ASN A 105 -17.80 9.27 -23.67
N TYR A 106 -16.98 8.39 -23.09
CA TYR A 106 -15.62 8.13 -23.61
C TYR A 106 -15.25 6.65 -23.72
N THR A 107 -16.09 5.73 -23.28
CA THR A 107 -15.95 4.28 -23.52
C THR A 107 -17.05 3.76 -24.45
N ILE A 108 -17.42 4.55 -25.45
CA ILE A 108 -18.57 4.29 -26.33
C ILE A 108 -18.23 3.25 -27.41
N PHE A 109 -16.97 3.22 -27.86
CA PHE A 109 -16.50 2.29 -28.88
C PHE A 109 -15.49 1.30 -28.32
N GLU A 110 -15.54 0.04 -28.76
CA GLU A 110 -14.66 -1.06 -28.28
C GLU A 110 -13.15 -0.77 -28.38
N ASN A 111 -12.77 0.21 -29.20
CA ASN A 111 -11.40 0.51 -29.54
C ASN A 111 -10.88 1.84 -28.96
N ASP A 112 -11.73 2.57 -28.24
CA ASP A 112 -11.34 3.77 -27.52
C ASP A 112 -10.61 3.41 -26.24
N ARG A 113 -9.61 4.21 -25.87
CA ARG A 113 -8.72 3.91 -24.74
C ARG A 113 -8.49 5.12 -23.88
N ILE A 114 -8.54 4.92 -22.56
CA ILE A 114 -8.06 5.93 -21.62
C ILE A 114 -6.58 5.66 -21.35
N LYS A 115 -5.73 6.42 -22.03
CA LYS A 115 -4.27 6.30 -21.94
C LYS A 115 -3.73 6.82 -20.62
N LEU A 116 -4.33 7.91 -20.13
CA LEU A 116 -3.89 8.60 -18.93
C LEU A 116 -5.09 9.19 -18.20
N LEU A 117 -5.19 8.92 -16.89
CA LEU A 117 -6.17 9.51 -15.99
C LEU A 117 -5.46 10.10 -14.77
N HIS A 118 -5.40 11.42 -14.67
CA HIS A 118 -4.99 12.12 -13.45
C HIS A 118 -6.22 12.38 -12.59
N ILE A 119 -6.18 11.97 -11.32
CA ILE A 119 -7.19 12.25 -10.31
C ILE A 119 -6.53 13.13 -9.25
N VAL A 120 -7.06 14.34 -9.08
CA VAL A 120 -6.55 15.31 -8.09
C VAL A 120 -7.59 15.48 -6.99
N THR A 121 -7.23 15.25 -5.73
CA THR A 121 -8.14 15.31 -4.58
C THR A 121 -7.44 15.73 -3.29
N ASN A 122 -8.21 16.19 -2.31
CA ASN A 122 -7.73 16.51 -0.96
C ASN A 122 -8.36 15.66 0.14
N GLY A 123 -8.92 14.49 -0.17
CA GLY A 123 -9.38 13.64 0.92
C GLY A 123 -9.82 12.25 0.52
N MET A 124 -10.51 11.61 1.44
CA MET A 124 -10.93 10.21 1.36
C MET A 124 -12.44 10.02 1.12
N ILE A 125 -12.84 8.77 0.87
CA ILE A 125 -14.22 8.28 0.82
C ILE A 125 -14.38 7.02 1.69
N SER A 126 -15.61 6.71 2.07
CA SER A 126 -15.91 5.52 2.87
C SER A 126 -15.70 4.22 2.09
N ARG A 127 -15.47 3.12 2.79
CA ARG A 127 -15.26 1.80 2.17
C ARG A 127 -16.44 1.35 1.32
N GLU A 128 -17.66 1.61 1.75
CA GLU A 128 -18.88 1.31 0.99
C GLU A 128 -18.87 1.99 -0.38
N ARG A 129 -18.40 3.25 -0.46
CA ARG A 129 -18.23 3.97 -1.73
C ARG A 129 -17.15 3.38 -2.61
N ILE A 130 -16.05 2.89 -2.02
CA ILE A 130 -15.00 2.19 -2.77
C ILE A 130 -15.60 0.97 -3.46
N ASP A 131 -16.35 0.14 -2.73
CA ASP A 131 -16.94 -1.08 -3.26
C ASP A 131 -18.00 -0.78 -4.36
N GLU A 132 -18.84 0.24 -4.18
CA GLU A 132 -19.75 0.74 -5.23
C GLU A 132 -18.99 1.19 -6.49
N CYS A 133 -17.91 1.96 -6.32
CA CYS A 133 -17.10 2.48 -7.43
C CYS A 133 -16.36 1.35 -8.15
N LEU A 134 -15.88 0.33 -7.43
CA LEU A 134 -15.22 -0.84 -8.02
C LEU A 134 -16.15 -1.56 -8.99
N GLU A 135 -17.39 -1.83 -8.56
CA GLU A 135 -18.41 -2.46 -9.39
C GLU A 135 -18.74 -1.61 -10.63
N LEU A 136 -18.90 -0.30 -10.43
CA LEU A 136 -19.14 0.64 -11.54
C LEU A 136 -17.98 0.73 -12.52
N ASN A 137 -16.76 0.43 -12.08
CA ASN A 137 -15.55 0.64 -12.86
C ASN A 137 -15.00 -0.64 -13.51
N LYS A 138 -15.66 -1.80 -13.36
CA LYS A 138 -15.14 -3.09 -13.85
C LYS A 138 -14.71 -3.09 -15.31
N ASP A 139 -15.55 -2.53 -16.18
CA ASP A 139 -15.40 -2.62 -17.64
C ASP A 139 -14.70 -1.41 -18.28
N ILE A 140 -14.05 -0.57 -17.48
CA ILE A 140 -13.26 0.55 -17.98
C ILE A 140 -11.77 0.24 -17.84
N ASP A 141 -11.05 0.21 -18.95
CA ASP A 141 -9.61 0.00 -18.94
C ASP A 141 -8.85 1.33 -18.90
N TYR A 142 -7.84 1.37 -18.03
CA TYR A 142 -6.89 2.47 -17.93
C TYR A 142 -5.49 1.94 -18.17
N GLU A 143 -4.74 2.60 -19.05
CA GLU A 143 -3.34 2.27 -19.26
C GLU A 143 -2.46 2.88 -18.15
N THR A 144 -2.73 4.14 -17.79
CA THR A 144 -2.04 4.83 -16.68
C THR A 144 -3.03 5.62 -15.81
N VAL A 145 -2.92 5.47 -14.50
CA VAL A 145 -3.66 6.23 -13.48
C VAL A 145 -2.68 6.95 -12.57
N VAL A 146 -2.89 8.24 -12.37
CA VAL A 146 -2.06 9.10 -11.52
C VAL A 146 -2.97 9.72 -10.45
N LEU A 147 -2.70 9.43 -9.18
CA LEU A 147 -3.34 10.11 -8.06
C LEU A 147 -2.44 11.25 -7.59
N HIS A 148 -2.99 12.45 -7.52
CA HIS A 148 -2.42 13.57 -6.76
C HIS A 148 -3.28 13.83 -5.53
N ALA A 149 -2.74 13.51 -4.37
CA ALA A 149 -3.32 13.70 -3.06
C ALA A 149 -2.67 14.93 -2.39
N PHE A 150 -3.48 15.89 -1.95
CA PHE A 150 -2.98 17.09 -1.25
C PHE A 150 -3.72 17.31 0.06
N GLU A 151 -3.01 17.23 1.17
CA GLU A 151 -3.56 17.53 2.49
C GLU A 151 -2.41 17.78 3.46
N GLU A 152 -2.59 18.71 4.41
CA GLU A 152 -1.57 18.96 5.43
C GLU A 152 -1.60 17.86 6.51
N ASP A 153 -2.82 17.39 6.81
CA ASP A 153 -3.10 16.31 7.76
C ASP A 153 -3.22 14.95 7.04
N SER A 154 -2.20 14.11 7.19
CA SER A 154 -2.14 12.81 6.52
C SER A 154 -3.25 11.84 6.93
N GLU A 155 -4.00 12.10 8.00
CA GLU A 155 -5.16 11.31 8.40
C GLU A 155 -6.42 11.65 7.60
N LYS A 156 -6.48 12.82 6.96
CA LYS A 156 -7.66 13.28 6.20
C LYS A 156 -7.66 12.85 4.73
N ILE A 157 -6.57 12.25 4.29
CA ILE A 157 -6.40 11.81 2.91
C ILE A 157 -5.79 10.42 2.84
N ASP A 158 -6.26 9.64 1.88
CA ASP A 158 -5.78 8.29 1.66
C ASP A 158 -5.98 7.90 0.19
N LEU A 159 -5.77 6.63 -0.13
CA LEU A 159 -5.91 6.09 -1.48
C LEU A 159 -7.35 5.78 -1.87
N SER A 160 -8.34 5.94 -0.98
CA SER A 160 -9.71 5.46 -1.17
C SER A 160 -10.37 6.00 -2.44
N VAL A 161 -10.11 7.26 -2.80
CA VAL A 161 -10.64 7.90 -4.01
C VAL A 161 -10.13 7.23 -5.28
N ALA A 162 -8.83 6.94 -5.34
CA ALA A 162 -8.19 6.37 -6.54
C ALA A 162 -8.22 4.84 -6.55
N ALA A 163 -8.45 4.20 -5.41
CA ALA A 163 -8.44 2.75 -5.29
C ALA A 163 -9.31 2.08 -6.37
N PRO A 164 -10.57 2.50 -6.62
CA PRO A 164 -11.41 1.91 -7.67
C PRO A 164 -10.84 2.01 -9.08
N PHE A 165 -9.94 2.97 -9.32
CA PHE A 165 -9.35 3.25 -10.61
C PHE A 165 -8.04 2.52 -10.86
N PHE A 166 -7.35 2.03 -9.82
CA PHE A 166 -6.04 1.40 -10.01
C PHE A 166 -6.13 0.17 -10.92
N LYS A 167 -5.61 0.37 -12.14
CA LYS A 167 -5.42 -0.60 -13.22
C LYS A 167 -4.22 -0.14 -14.03
N GLY A 168 -3.53 -1.06 -14.71
CA GLY A 168 -2.37 -0.68 -15.54
C GLY A 168 -1.22 -0.11 -14.71
N ARG A 169 -0.61 0.96 -15.22
CA ARG A 169 0.43 1.71 -14.53
C ARG A 169 -0.17 2.70 -13.55
N CYS A 170 0.28 2.68 -12.31
CA CYS A 170 -0.23 3.51 -11.23
C CYS A 170 0.89 4.37 -10.65
N PHE A 171 0.60 5.67 -10.47
CA PHE A 171 1.46 6.62 -9.77
C PHE A 171 0.66 7.30 -8.67
N VAL A 172 1.26 7.45 -7.49
CA VAL A 172 0.66 8.13 -6.35
C VAL A 172 1.60 9.22 -5.88
N TYR A 173 1.13 10.46 -5.96
CA TYR A 173 1.79 11.63 -5.40
C TYR A 173 1.04 12.10 -4.18
N TYR A 174 1.74 12.30 -3.07
CA TYR A 174 1.21 12.99 -1.90
C TYR A 174 2.00 14.29 -1.72
N ASN A 175 1.31 15.43 -1.69
CA ASN A 175 1.96 16.73 -1.50
C ASN A 175 3.08 17.03 -2.52
N ASN A 176 2.86 16.58 -3.77
CA ASN A 176 3.82 16.58 -4.91
C ASN A 176 5.01 15.61 -4.80
N GLU A 177 5.10 14.81 -3.74
CA GLU A 177 6.13 13.78 -3.60
C GLU A 177 5.62 12.44 -4.11
N LEU A 178 6.39 11.80 -4.99
CA LEU A 178 6.07 10.46 -5.48
C LEU A 178 6.19 9.45 -4.33
N CYS A 179 5.06 8.88 -3.92
CA CYS A 179 4.98 7.88 -2.87
C CYS A 179 4.99 6.45 -3.40
N ASP A 180 4.27 6.20 -4.50
CA ASP A 180 4.19 4.87 -5.11
C ASP A 180 4.22 5.00 -6.63
N SER A 181 4.92 4.09 -7.30
CA SER A 181 5.00 3.99 -8.77
C SER A 181 5.17 2.54 -9.16
N THR A 182 4.19 1.96 -9.85
CA THR A 182 4.27 0.55 -10.27
C THR A 182 3.29 0.22 -11.37
N ASP A 183 3.58 -0.82 -12.15
CA ASP A 183 2.68 -1.38 -13.16
C ASP A 183 2.00 -2.63 -12.62
N ILE A 184 0.77 -2.49 -12.12
CA ILE A 184 0.03 -3.59 -11.49
C ILE A 184 -0.61 -4.54 -12.51
N SER A 185 -0.60 -4.18 -13.80
CA SER A 185 -1.05 -5.09 -14.87
C SER A 185 -0.04 -6.19 -15.18
N LYS A 186 1.22 -5.98 -14.84
CA LYS A 186 2.29 -6.98 -14.99
C LYS A 186 2.45 -7.77 -13.71
N GLU A 187 2.99 -8.99 -13.83
CA GLU A 187 3.45 -9.72 -12.65
C GLU A 187 4.78 -9.12 -12.16
N PHE A 188 4.94 -9.07 -10.84
CA PHE A 188 6.21 -8.68 -10.24
C PHE A 188 7.24 -9.80 -10.46
N ASP A 189 8.42 -9.44 -10.94
CA ASP A 189 9.55 -10.37 -11.05
C ASP A 189 10.15 -10.58 -9.67
N TYR A 190 9.87 -11.72 -9.04
CA TYR A 190 10.39 -12.07 -7.73
C TYR A 190 11.84 -12.53 -7.77
N ASP A 191 12.35 -12.96 -8.93
CA ASP A 191 13.69 -13.54 -9.06
C ASP A 191 14.77 -12.46 -9.09
N LYS A 192 14.41 -11.21 -9.42
CA LYS A 192 15.34 -10.07 -9.36
C LYS A 192 15.78 -9.68 -7.95
N ILE A 193 15.06 -10.11 -6.90
CA ILE A 193 15.38 -9.76 -5.51
C ILE A 193 16.52 -10.64 -5.01
N ASN A 194 17.58 -10.03 -4.48
CA ASN A 194 18.72 -10.70 -3.86
C ASN A 194 19.18 -9.90 -2.62
N SER A 195 20.20 -10.40 -1.89
CA SER A 195 20.72 -9.73 -0.70
C SER A 195 21.20 -8.30 -0.94
N ASP A 196 21.71 -8.01 -2.14
CA ASP A 196 22.37 -6.74 -2.44
C ASP A 196 21.38 -5.62 -2.79
N ASN A 197 20.23 -5.97 -3.37
CA ASN A 197 19.17 -5.02 -3.75
C ASN A 197 17.90 -5.12 -2.89
N PHE A 198 17.92 -5.95 -1.85
CA PHE A 198 16.74 -6.28 -1.03
C PHE A 198 15.94 -5.04 -0.61
N ALA A 199 16.59 -4.03 -0.02
CA ALA A 199 15.90 -2.85 0.49
C ALA A 199 15.11 -2.09 -0.60
N VAL A 200 15.71 -1.89 -1.77
CA VAL A 200 15.09 -1.15 -2.88
C VAL A 200 13.98 -1.98 -3.52
N GLU A 201 14.25 -3.25 -3.80
CA GLU A 201 13.28 -4.13 -4.45
C GLU A 201 12.07 -4.43 -3.55
N MET A 202 12.27 -4.49 -2.23
CA MET A 202 11.17 -4.66 -1.29
C MET A 202 10.26 -3.44 -1.18
N GLN A 203 10.80 -2.23 -1.33
CA GLN A 203 9.96 -1.03 -1.44
C GLN A 203 9.09 -1.09 -2.69
N GLN A 204 9.67 -1.47 -3.84
CA GLN A 204 8.90 -1.65 -5.09
C GLN A 204 7.84 -2.75 -4.97
N LEU A 205 8.18 -3.88 -4.35
CA LEU A 205 7.23 -4.95 -4.06
C LEU A 205 6.12 -4.48 -3.12
N GLY A 206 6.47 -3.68 -2.10
CA GLY A 206 5.51 -3.04 -1.21
C GLY A 206 4.48 -2.20 -1.95
N SER A 207 4.93 -1.29 -2.83
CA SER A 207 4.03 -0.49 -3.68
C SER A 207 3.17 -1.37 -4.60
N TYR A 208 3.75 -2.38 -5.22
CA TYR A 208 3.02 -3.32 -6.08
C TYR A 208 1.93 -4.08 -5.31
N ILE A 209 2.25 -4.67 -4.16
CA ILE A 209 1.29 -5.39 -3.32
C ILE A 209 0.19 -4.45 -2.82
N LYS A 210 0.58 -3.28 -2.32
CA LYS A 210 -0.33 -2.24 -1.84
C LYS A 210 -1.35 -1.87 -2.92
N LEU A 211 -0.89 -1.42 -4.08
CA LEU A 211 -1.79 -0.92 -5.13
C LEU A 211 -2.59 -2.03 -5.82
N LYS A 212 -2.01 -3.22 -6.03
CA LYS A 212 -2.71 -4.33 -6.70
C LYS A 212 -3.78 -5.00 -5.84
N PHE A 213 -3.56 -5.07 -4.52
CA PHE A 213 -4.42 -5.82 -3.61
C PHE A 213 -5.30 -4.97 -2.68
N ILE A 214 -5.21 -3.62 -2.73
CA ILE A 214 -6.04 -2.68 -1.95
C ILE A 214 -7.55 -2.97 -2.03
N ASN A 215 -8.00 -3.55 -3.16
CA ASN A 215 -9.40 -3.85 -3.43
C ASN A 215 -9.72 -5.34 -3.61
N LYS A 216 -8.76 -6.23 -3.37
CA LYS A 216 -8.96 -7.68 -3.50
C LYS A 216 -9.47 -8.27 -2.19
N PHE A 217 -10.25 -9.34 -2.25
CA PHE A 217 -10.70 -10.06 -1.06
C PHE A 217 -9.78 -11.24 -0.75
N LYS A 218 -9.61 -11.61 0.53
CA LYS A 218 -8.76 -12.74 0.93
C LYS A 218 -9.07 -14.05 0.20
N ARG A 219 -10.33 -14.24 -0.21
CA ARG A 219 -10.81 -15.47 -0.87
C ARG A 219 -10.53 -15.51 -2.37
N ASP A 220 -10.00 -14.44 -2.97
CA ASP A 220 -9.66 -14.43 -4.39
C ASP A 220 -8.54 -15.44 -4.66
N ALA A 221 -8.65 -16.22 -5.74
CA ALA A 221 -7.63 -17.21 -6.09
C ALA A 221 -6.25 -16.56 -6.35
N ASP A 222 -6.26 -15.34 -6.90
CA ASP A 222 -5.05 -14.54 -7.13
C ASP A 222 -4.32 -14.20 -5.82
N VAL A 223 -5.06 -14.00 -4.73
CA VAL A 223 -4.48 -13.67 -3.42
C VAL A 223 -3.66 -14.84 -2.89
N TRP A 224 -4.15 -16.07 -2.98
CA TRP A 224 -3.41 -17.24 -2.49
C TRP A 224 -2.14 -17.50 -3.28
N ARG A 225 -2.19 -17.33 -4.61
CA ARG A 225 -1.00 -17.43 -5.46
C ARG A 225 0.05 -16.39 -5.08
N GLU A 226 -0.36 -15.16 -4.80
CA GLU A 226 0.58 -14.11 -4.39
C GLU A 226 1.21 -14.38 -3.02
N ILE A 227 0.42 -14.89 -2.06
CA ILE A 227 0.93 -15.30 -0.75
C ILE A 227 1.99 -16.40 -0.89
N GLU A 228 1.78 -17.38 -1.77
CA GLU A 228 2.75 -18.44 -2.03
C GLU A 228 4.06 -17.87 -2.61
N LYS A 229 3.98 -16.95 -3.59
CA LYS A 229 5.15 -16.25 -4.14
C LYS A 229 5.95 -15.52 -3.05
N LEU A 230 5.26 -14.82 -2.14
CA LEU A 230 5.88 -14.13 -1.01
C LEU A 230 6.56 -15.10 -0.02
N VAL A 231 5.93 -16.22 0.32
CA VAL A 231 6.53 -17.24 1.20
C VAL A 231 7.75 -17.87 0.54
N ASN A 232 7.71 -18.13 -0.76
CA ASN A 232 8.84 -18.66 -1.51
C ASN A 232 9.99 -17.65 -1.56
N LEU A 233 9.71 -16.35 -1.76
CA LEU A 233 10.70 -15.29 -1.66
C LEU A 233 11.39 -15.30 -0.29
N ARG A 234 10.63 -15.33 0.81
CA ARG A 234 11.19 -15.40 2.17
C ARG A 234 12.14 -16.58 2.32
N ASN A 235 11.70 -17.78 1.95
CA ASN A 235 12.52 -18.99 2.11
C ASN A 235 13.79 -18.92 1.25
N ARG A 236 13.70 -18.36 0.04
CA ARG A 236 14.85 -18.13 -0.84
C ARG A 236 15.83 -17.13 -0.22
N MET A 237 15.35 -15.99 0.27
CA MET A 237 16.19 -14.97 0.92
C MET A 237 16.88 -15.51 2.17
N LEU A 238 16.18 -16.26 3.01
CA LEU A 238 16.76 -16.87 4.22
C LEU A 238 17.85 -17.88 3.88
N ARG A 239 17.65 -18.67 2.81
CA ARG A 239 18.66 -19.61 2.30
C ARG A 239 19.87 -18.86 1.75
N GLU A 240 19.67 -17.91 0.86
CA GLU A 240 20.72 -17.09 0.24
C GLU A 240 21.58 -16.38 1.30
N LEU A 241 20.94 -15.72 2.28
CA LEU A 241 21.64 -15.07 3.38
C LEU A 241 22.40 -16.08 4.26
N SER A 242 21.89 -17.29 4.43
CA SER A 242 22.59 -18.34 5.18
C SER A 242 23.81 -18.90 4.43
N GLU A 243 23.70 -19.06 3.11
CA GLU A 243 24.79 -19.51 2.25
C GLU A 243 25.90 -18.46 2.13
N ASN A 244 25.53 -17.18 2.10
CA ASN A 244 26.46 -16.05 2.03
C ASN A 244 27.04 -15.66 3.40
N THR A 245 26.49 -16.17 4.52
CA THR A 245 27.05 -15.91 5.85
C THR A 245 28.36 -16.69 6.01
N PRO A 246 29.50 -16.03 6.28
CA PRO A 246 30.77 -16.71 6.46
C PRO A 246 30.70 -17.70 7.63
N LYS A 247 31.04 -18.97 7.37
CA LYS A 247 31.23 -19.94 8.45
C LYS A 247 32.42 -19.53 9.31
N CYS A 248 32.33 -19.76 10.61
CA CYS A 248 33.44 -19.48 11.48
C CYS A 248 34.59 -20.41 11.12
N PRO A 249 35.75 -19.87 10.69
CA PRO A 249 36.85 -20.71 10.22
C PRO A 249 37.43 -21.58 11.35
N PHE A 250 37.16 -21.25 12.63
CA PHE A 250 37.58 -22.05 13.77
C PHE A 250 36.77 -23.34 13.99
N PHE A 251 35.60 -23.49 13.36
CA PHE A 251 34.82 -24.73 13.41
C PHE A 251 35.15 -25.71 12.26
N GLU A 252 35.99 -25.30 11.31
CA GLU A 252 36.48 -26.20 10.26
C GLU A 252 37.69 -27.02 10.78
N ARG A 253 37.78 -28.29 10.35
CA ARG A 253 38.96 -29.11 10.65
C ARG A 253 40.15 -28.54 9.88
N MET A 254 41.02 -27.83 10.61
CA MET A 254 42.21 -27.17 10.06
C MET A 254 43.49 -27.70 10.72
N GLU A 255 44.59 -27.79 9.97
CA GLU A 255 45.88 -28.20 10.51
C GLU A 255 46.41 -27.17 11.53
N GLU A 256 47.24 -27.59 12.48
CA GLU A 256 47.68 -26.74 13.58
C GLU A 256 48.51 -25.52 13.11
N LYS A 257 49.28 -25.67 12.03
CA LYS A 257 50.05 -24.57 11.43
C LYS A 257 49.14 -23.51 10.82
N GLU A 258 48.12 -23.93 10.08
CA GLU A 258 47.13 -23.04 9.44
C GLU A 258 46.32 -22.30 10.51
N ARG A 259 45.93 -23.00 11.59
CA ARG A 259 45.23 -22.41 12.73
C ARG A 259 46.03 -21.29 13.40
N LYS A 260 47.35 -21.47 13.59
CA LYS A 260 48.23 -20.44 14.16
C LYS A 260 48.35 -19.20 13.26
N ILE A 261 48.33 -19.37 11.94
CA ILE A 261 48.34 -18.26 10.98
C ILE A 261 47.00 -17.52 11.04
N LEU A 262 45.89 -18.25 10.99
CA LEU A 262 44.54 -17.70 11.08
C LEU A 262 44.33 -16.91 12.38
N MET A 263 44.75 -17.42 13.54
CA MET A 263 44.62 -16.68 14.80
C MET A 263 45.36 -15.34 14.81
N ARG A 264 46.40 -15.17 13.98
CA ARG A 264 47.14 -13.91 13.87
C ARG A 264 46.51 -12.93 12.87
N THR A 265 45.77 -13.41 11.89
CA THR A 265 45.20 -12.60 10.80
C THR A 265 43.68 -12.43 10.88
N PHE A 266 43.01 -13.19 11.75
CA PHE A 266 41.56 -13.17 11.89
C PHE A 266 41.09 -11.92 12.63
N ASP A 267 40.31 -11.11 11.94
CA ASP A 267 39.64 -9.96 12.50
C ASP A 267 38.26 -10.37 13.06
N VAL A 268 38.22 -10.55 14.38
CA VAL A 268 36.99 -10.91 15.12
C VAL A 268 35.91 -9.85 14.94
N ASN A 269 36.27 -8.57 14.89
CA ASN A 269 35.31 -7.47 14.80
C ASN A 269 34.66 -7.46 13.41
N LYS A 270 35.48 -7.60 12.37
CA LYS A 270 34.98 -7.75 10.99
C LYS A 270 34.05 -8.96 10.87
N TYR A 271 34.42 -10.11 11.42
CA TYR A 271 33.59 -11.31 11.40
C TYR A 271 32.25 -11.13 12.15
N LYS A 272 32.29 -10.55 13.36
CA LYS A 272 31.08 -10.21 14.14
C LYS A 272 30.16 -9.26 13.36
N ASN A 273 30.72 -8.24 12.71
CA ASN A 273 29.97 -7.29 11.90
C ASN A 273 29.27 -7.98 10.72
N TYR A 274 29.95 -8.88 10.00
CA TYR A 274 29.32 -9.65 8.92
C TYR A 274 28.16 -10.52 9.42
N ILE A 275 28.34 -11.24 10.53
CA ILE A 275 27.24 -12.06 11.08
C ILE A 275 26.08 -11.16 11.51
N SER A 276 26.37 -10.05 12.19
CA SER A 276 25.35 -9.11 12.65
C SER A 276 24.53 -8.57 11.48
N MET A 277 25.19 -8.12 10.41
CA MET A 277 24.52 -7.66 9.19
C MET A 277 23.64 -8.75 8.55
N ALA A 278 24.15 -9.98 8.43
CA ALA A 278 23.38 -11.08 7.87
C ALA A 278 22.15 -11.42 8.74
N TYR A 279 22.27 -11.36 10.06
CA TYR A 279 21.17 -11.58 10.99
C TYR A 279 20.10 -10.49 10.90
N VAL A 280 20.52 -9.22 10.80
CA VAL A 280 19.62 -8.08 10.59
C VAL A 280 18.86 -8.25 9.27
N MET A 281 19.55 -8.53 8.16
CA MET A 281 18.92 -8.74 6.86
C MET A 281 17.92 -9.91 6.86
N LYS A 282 18.22 -11.01 7.56
CA LYS A 282 17.27 -12.13 7.71
C LYS A 282 16.01 -11.70 8.45
N THR A 283 16.20 -11.00 9.57
CA THR A 283 15.09 -10.48 10.38
C THR A 283 14.22 -9.51 9.59
N ASP A 284 14.84 -8.64 8.79
CA ASP A 284 14.14 -7.71 7.92
C ASP A 284 13.38 -8.48 6.84
N ALA A 285 14.00 -9.45 6.17
CA ALA A 285 13.32 -10.29 5.18
C ALA A 285 12.07 -10.97 5.73
N GLU A 286 12.13 -11.50 6.95
CA GLU A 286 10.98 -12.10 7.61
C GLU A 286 9.89 -11.08 7.93
N LYS A 287 10.24 -9.96 8.57
CA LYS A 287 9.30 -8.91 8.97
C LYS A 287 8.59 -8.29 7.77
N TYR A 288 9.34 -7.96 6.73
CA TYR A 288 8.79 -7.35 5.53
C TYR A 288 7.81 -8.30 4.84
N VAL A 289 8.22 -9.55 4.59
CA VAL A 289 7.33 -10.53 3.93
C VAL A 289 6.09 -10.80 4.78
N ALA A 290 6.23 -10.92 6.10
CA ALA A 290 5.10 -11.10 7.00
C ALA A 290 4.10 -9.93 6.88
N ALA A 291 4.57 -8.69 6.91
CA ALA A 291 3.72 -7.51 6.75
C ALA A 291 3.00 -7.48 5.39
N LEU A 292 3.65 -7.86 4.30
CA LEU A 292 3.01 -7.98 2.98
C LEU A 292 1.92 -9.05 2.97
N VAL A 293 2.21 -10.23 3.53
CA VAL A 293 1.25 -11.34 3.62
C VAL A 293 0.05 -10.95 4.47
N ASP A 294 0.28 -10.27 5.60
CA ASP A 294 -0.78 -9.83 6.51
C ASP A 294 -1.66 -8.76 5.86
N TYR A 295 -1.07 -7.82 5.11
CA TYR A 295 -1.82 -6.84 4.32
C TYR A 295 -2.76 -7.51 3.32
N ILE A 296 -2.25 -8.47 2.54
CA ILE A 296 -3.05 -9.20 1.54
C ILE A 296 -4.17 -10.01 2.22
N LYS A 297 -3.87 -10.66 3.35
CA LYS A 297 -4.81 -11.48 4.11
C LYS A 297 -5.89 -10.67 4.81
N SER A 298 -5.67 -9.39 5.11
CA SER A 298 -6.68 -8.55 5.76
C SER A 298 -7.94 -8.45 4.89
N ASN A 299 -9.12 -8.67 5.46
CA ASN A 299 -10.38 -8.42 4.73
C ASN A 299 -10.67 -6.92 4.56
N ARG A 300 -10.07 -6.07 5.40
CA ARG A 300 -10.19 -4.62 5.35
C ARG A 300 -8.81 -4.04 5.07
N LYS A 301 -8.50 -3.86 3.79
CA LYS A 301 -7.24 -3.24 3.37
C LYS A 301 -7.24 -1.79 3.80
N SER A 302 -6.16 -1.36 4.43
CA SER A 302 -5.95 0.05 4.71
C SER A 302 -5.70 0.78 3.39
N CYS A 303 -6.42 1.88 3.19
CA CYS A 303 -6.18 2.81 2.10
C CYS A 303 -5.13 3.86 2.48
N SER A 304 -4.58 3.84 3.70
CA SER A 304 -3.58 4.81 4.16
C SER A 304 -2.41 4.93 3.19
N LEU A 305 -1.98 6.16 2.93
CA LEU A 305 -0.80 6.47 2.11
C LEU A 305 0.48 5.84 2.66
N HIS A 306 0.56 5.64 3.98
CA HIS A 306 1.76 5.16 4.67
C HIS A 306 1.73 3.66 4.98
N VAL A 307 0.67 2.93 4.58
CA VAL A 307 0.64 1.47 4.75
C VAL A 307 1.79 0.83 3.96
N LEU A 308 2.46 -0.15 4.58
CA LEU A 308 3.63 -0.83 4.01
C LEU A 308 4.81 0.09 3.66
N LYS A 309 4.87 1.32 4.19
CA LYS A 309 6.12 2.08 4.24
C LYS A 309 6.97 1.52 5.36
N PHE A 310 8.13 1.00 5.01
CA PHE A 310 9.10 0.50 5.97
C PHE A 310 10.22 1.54 6.11
N ASP A 311 10.63 1.81 7.35
CA ASP A 311 11.71 2.75 7.62
C ASP A 311 13.01 2.26 6.98
N SER A 312 13.57 3.04 6.06
CA SER A 312 14.88 2.77 5.45
C SER A 312 16.05 3.09 6.39
N LYS A 313 15.78 3.51 7.64
CA LYS A 313 16.78 3.98 8.61
C LYS A 313 17.46 2.84 9.38
N VAL A 314 18.02 1.86 8.67
CA VAL A 314 18.89 0.83 9.29
C VAL A 314 20.32 0.87 8.71
N SER A 315 20.74 2.04 8.20
CA SER A 315 22.14 2.27 7.78
C SER A 315 22.76 3.56 8.30
N GLU A 316 22.14 4.24 9.27
CA GLU A 316 22.83 5.27 10.05
C GLU A 316 23.58 4.57 11.18
N SER A 317 24.89 4.48 10.98
CA SER A 317 25.95 4.15 11.95
C SER A 317 25.44 3.84 13.36
N ALA A 318 25.60 2.59 13.78
CA ALA A 318 25.78 2.28 15.19
C ALA A 318 26.95 3.15 15.67
N GLU A 319 26.64 4.30 16.28
CA GLU A 319 27.59 5.06 17.06
C GLU A 319 28.18 4.08 18.07
N GLU A 320 29.48 3.81 17.91
CA GLU A 320 30.30 3.11 18.87
C GLU A 320 30.07 3.75 20.23
N LYS A 321 29.30 3.10 21.10
CA LYS A 321 29.48 3.28 22.53
C LYS A 321 30.87 2.74 22.83
N GLN A 322 31.85 3.64 22.90
CA GLN A 322 33.16 3.35 23.44
C GLN A 322 32.98 2.75 24.83
N ILE A 323 33.26 1.45 24.93
CA ILE A 323 33.42 0.79 26.21
C ILE A 323 34.81 1.22 26.68
N TYR A 324 34.84 2.21 27.57
CA TYR A 324 36.02 2.49 28.38
C TYR A 324 36.21 1.31 29.32
N ASP A 325 37.31 0.60 29.13
CA ASP A 325 37.75 -0.46 30.03
C ASP A 325 38.35 0.15 31.30
N ALA A 326 38.11 -0.54 32.40
CA ALA A 326 38.15 -0.12 33.79
C ALA A 326 39.41 0.62 34.28
N ASP A 327 39.22 1.46 35.31
CA ASP A 327 40.01 1.23 36.53
C ASP A 327 39.35 1.73 37.83
N SER A 328 39.43 0.83 38.82
CA SER A 328 39.39 1.03 40.28
C SER A 328 38.06 1.28 41.02
N THR A 329 37.68 0.22 41.76
CA THR A 329 37.34 0.16 43.19
C THR A 329 36.22 1.07 43.73
N ASP A 330 35.09 0.49 44.10
CA ASP A 330 34.79 0.19 45.51
C ASP A 330 33.45 -0.56 45.64
N ASP A 331 33.36 -1.29 46.74
CA ASP A 331 32.28 -2.16 47.20
C ASP A 331 30.87 -1.54 47.06
N GLU A 332 29.87 -2.34 46.68
CA GLU A 332 28.72 -2.62 47.54
C GLU A 332 27.72 -3.58 46.87
N GLU A 333 27.31 -4.52 47.70
CA GLU A 333 26.33 -5.59 47.58
C GLU A 333 24.96 -5.10 47.09
N CYS A 334 24.36 -5.75 46.07
CA CYS A 334 22.91 -5.71 45.83
C CYS A 334 22.43 -7.03 45.22
N ASP A 335 21.50 -7.65 45.94
CA ASP A 335 20.88 -8.96 45.74
C ASP A 335 20.40 -9.26 44.32
N LEU A 336 20.84 -10.42 43.83
CA LEU A 336 20.23 -11.16 42.73
C LEU A 336 19.00 -11.92 43.27
N VAL A 337 17.79 -11.37 43.10
CA VAL A 337 16.58 -12.18 43.16
C VAL A 337 16.40 -12.89 41.82
N LEU A 338 16.94 -14.10 41.74
CA LEU A 338 16.51 -15.15 40.82
C LEU A 338 15.12 -15.63 41.27
N MET A 339 14.14 -15.59 40.39
CA MET A 339 12.94 -16.42 40.51
C MET A 339 12.80 -17.19 39.21
N ASP A 340 13.29 -18.42 39.26
CA ASP A 340 12.78 -19.52 38.45
C ASP A 340 12.28 -20.60 39.43
N ASP A 341 11.42 -21.46 38.89
CA ASP A 341 10.97 -22.76 39.39
C ASP A 341 9.62 -22.89 40.12
N GLU A 342 8.70 -23.48 39.36
CA GLU A 342 8.02 -24.77 39.60
C GLU A 342 6.67 -24.85 40.34
N ASP A 343 5.78 -25.55 39.61
CA ASP A 343 4.58 -26.30 39.97
C ASP A 343 4.44 -26.77 41.43
N SER A 344 3.22 -26.60 41.96
CA SER A 344 2.64 -27.63 42.85
C SER A 344 1.12 -27.75 42.65
N CYS A 345 0.72 -28.97 42.31
CA CYS A 345 -0.65 -29.47 42.45
C CYS A 345 -1.08 -29.44 43.93
N LEU A 346 -2.36 -29.17 44.22
CA LEU A 346 -3.28 -30.18 44.79
C LEU A 346 -4.66 -29.62 45.13
N ASP A 347 -5.62 -30.49 44.83
CA ASP A 347 -7.06 -30.52 45.07
C ASP A 347 -7.62 -30.02 46.41
N ASN A 348 -8.89 -29.59 46.35
CA ASN A 348 -10.00 -30.11 47.17
C ASN A 348 -11.35 -29.63 46.55
N LEU A 349 -12.11 -30.46 45.82
CA LEU A 349 -13.08 -31.48 46.25
C LEU A 349 -14.15 -31.02 47.27
N SER A 350 -15.39 -30.84 46.78
CA SER A 350 -16.62 -31.50 47.28
C SER A 350 -17.80 -31.08 46.38
N LEU A 351 -18.36 -31.95 45.52
CA LEU A 351 -19.27 -33.09 45.75
C LEU A 351 -20.62 -32.73 46.39
N SER A 352 -21.65 -32.68 45.55
CA SER A 352 -22.90 -33.48 45.62
C SER A 352 -23.92 -32.85 44.65
N GLY A 353 -24.72 -33.55 43.88
CA GLY A 353 -25.05 -34.96 43.80
C GLY A 353 -26.42 -35.05 43.12
N ASP A 354 -26.46 -35.74 41.99
CA ASP A 354 -27.57 -36.52 41.43
C ASP A 354 -29.02 -35.97 41.47
N SER A 355 -29.66 -35.94 40.29
CA SER A 355 -30.65 -36.97 39.91
C SER A 355 -31.40 -36.67 38.60
N SER A 356 -31.14 -37.53 37.61
CA SER A 356 -32.11 -38.29 36.81
C SER A 356 -33.53 -37.73 36.60
N LYS A 357 -33.94 -37.52 35.33
CA LYS A 357 -34.96 -38.34 34.64
C LYS A 357 -35.38 -37.79 33.26
N ARG A 358 -35.44 -38.70 32.29
CA ARG A 358 -36.17 -38.62 31.02
C ARG A 358 -37.64 -38.25 31.25
N LEU A 359 -38.24 -37.51 30.31
CA LEU A 359 -39.53 -37.90 29.69
C LEU A 359 -39.77 -37.20 28.34
N THR A 360 -40.12 -38.06 27.39
CA THR A 360 -40.59 -37.86 26.01
C THR A 360 -42.02 -37.30 25.92
N THR A 361 -42.36 -36.73 24.75
CA THR A 361 -43.63 -36.75 23.94
C THR A 361 -44.11 -35.34 23.55
N LYS A 362 -44.12 -34.97 22.26
CA LYS A 362 -45.08 -35.25 21.14
C LYS A 362 -46.37 -34.41 21.19
N SER A 363 -46.83 -34.04 19.98
CA SER A 363 -48.19 -33.59 19.58
C SER A 363 -48.33 -32.06 19.41
N GLN A 364 -48.30 -31.50 18.19
CA GLN A 364 -49.32 -31.50 17.11
C GLN A 364 -50.38 -30.38 17.25
N ASN A 365 -50.71 -29.84 16.06
CA ASN A 365 -51.94 -29.15 15.64
C ASN A 365 -52.04 -27.66 15.95
N ALA A 366 -52.60 -26.80 15.10
CA ALA A 366 -53.07 -26.80 13.71
C ALA A 366 -53.40 -25.32 13.42
N ALA A 367 -53.27 -24.83 12.18
CA ALA A 367 -54.38 -24.39 11.30
C ALA A 367 -55.46 -23.52 12.00
N SER A 368 -56.01 -22.43 11.47
CA SER A 368 -56.06 -21.84 10.13
C SER A 368 -57.12 -20.72 10.21
N ASN A 369 -56.95 -19.68 9.39
CA ASN A 369 -57.99 -18.97 8.63
C ASN A 369 -59.31 -18.45 9.27
N LEU A 370 -59.63 -17.24 8.77
CA LEU A 370 -60.92 -16.68 8.34
C LEU A 370 -61.62 -15.61 9.21
N GLN A 371 -61.81 -14.47 8.51
CA GLN A 371 -62.95 -13.53 8.49
C GLN A 371 -63.06 -12.49 9.62
N ALA A 372 -62.91 -11.21 9.26
CA ALA A 372 -63.98 -10.42 8.62
C ALA A 372 -63.38 -9.36 7.69
#